data_AF-F0XVK3-F1
#
_entry.id   AF-F0XVK3-F1
#
_cell.length_a   1.000
_cell.length_b   1.000
_cell.length_c   1.000
_cell.angle_alpha   90.00
_cell.angle_beta   90.00
_cell.angle_gamma   90.00
#
_symmetry.space_group_name_H-M   'P 1'
#
loop_
_entity.id
_entity.type
_entity.pdbx_description
1 polymer ?
#
loop_
_entity_poly.entity_id
_entity_poly.type
_entity_poly.pdbx_seq_one_letter_code
_entity_poly.pdbx_strand_id
1 'polypeptide(L)'
;VENAVLLGAPVSATPARWRKARAAVAGRLINGFSRHDFMLKLVYRAKAWSIAGVAGERPVRSPERATRGDDDPIVENVDLSDLVAGHLAYPHVMHQILVRLGL
;
A
#
# COMPACT_ATOMS: atom_id res chain seq x y z
N VAL A 1 8.88 -16.01 1.11
CA VAL A 1 8.21 -15.34 -0.02
C VAL A 1 9.22 -14.44 -0.69
N GLU A 2 9.37 -14.51 -2.01
CA GLU A 2 10.32 -13.68 -2.74
C GLU A 2 9.82 -12.24 -2.83
N ASN A 3 8.67 -11.99 -3.47
CA ASN A 3 8.07 -10.67 -3.54
C ASN A 3 6.63 -10.71 -2.99
N ALA A 4 6.22 -9.68 -2.26
CA ALA A 4 4.87 -9.53 -1.74
C ALA A 4 4.30 -8.17 -2.15
N VAL A 5 3.13 -8.18 -2.78
CA VAL A 5 2.45 -6.98 -3.25
C VAL A 5 1.10 -6.86 -2.57
N LEU A 6 0.87 -5.71 -1.92
CA LEU A 6 -0.41 -5.33 -1.34
C LEU A 6 -0.99 -4.18 -2.16
N LEU A 7 -2.08 -4.46 -2.88
CA LEU A 7 -2.79 -3.48 -3.69
C LEU A 7 -4.06 -3.07 -2.96
N GLY A 8 -4.25 -1.76 -2.72
CA GLY A 8 -5.48 -1.25 -2.09
C GLY A 8 -5.82 -1.96 -0.79
N ALA A 9 -4.83 -2.30 0.03
CA ALA A 9 -5.07 -3.13 1.22
C ALA A 9 -5.73 -2.31 2.34
N PRO A 10 -6.87 -2.74 2.93
CA PRO A 10 -7.53 -2.07 4.05
C PRO A 10 -6.80 -2.37 5.38
N VAL A 11 -5.48 -2.27 5.38
CA VAL A 11 -4.62 -2.48 6.53
C VAL A 11 -4.16 -1.15 7.09
N SER A 12 -3.97 -1.09 8.41
CA SER A 12 -3.43 0.11 9.07
C SER A 12 -2.05 0.45 8.49
N ALA A 13 -1.79 1.75 8.28
CA ALA A 13 -0.48 2.26 7.90
C ALA A 13 0.55 2.23 9.06
N THR A 14 0.24 1.61 10.19
CA THR A 14 1.13 1.52 11.36
C THR A 14 2.44 0.76 11.02
N PRO A 15 3.63 1.38 11.21
CA PRO A 15 4.92 0.79 10.85
C PRO A 15 5.21 -0.57 11.49
N ALA A 16 4.72 -0.81 12.71
CA ALA A 16 4.94 -2.07 13.44
C ALA A 16 4.39 -3.31 12.70
N ARG A 17 3.27 -3.19 11.98
CA ARG A 17 2.70 -4.30 11.19
C ARG A 17 3.54 -4.58 9.95
N TRP A 18 3.95 -3.54 9.24
CA TRP A 18 4.77 -3.64 8.05
C TRP A 18 6.17 -4.18 8.33
N ARG A 19 6.74 -3.85 9.50
CA ARG A 19 8.00 -4.45 9.96
C ARG A 19 7.90 -5.97 10.18
N LYS A 20 6.79 -6.45 10.74
CA LYS A 20 6.51 -7.88 10.87
C LYS A 20 6.33 -8.55 9.51
N ALA A 21 5.59 -7.91 8.60
CA ALA A 21 5.42 -8.40 7.24
C ALA A 21 6.77 -8.48 6.50
N ARG A 22 7.63 -7.47 6.66
CA ARG A 22 8.97 -7.46 6.05
C ARG A 22 9.85 -8.62 6.51
N ALA A 23 9.73 -9.07 7.76
CA ALA A 23 10.48 -10.23 8.24
C ALA A 23 10.12 -11.54 7.49
N ALA A 24 8.96 -11.61 6.83
CA ALA A 24 8.52 -12.77 6.06
C ALA A 24 8.83 -12.69 4.55
N VAL A 25 9.32 -11.53 4.08
CA VAL A 25 9.56 -11.25 2.65
C VAL A 25 11.06 -11.06 2.42
N ALA A 26 11.63 -11.92 1.58
CA ALA A 26 13.06 -11.92 1.29
C ALA A 26 13.44 -10.84 0.26
N GLY A 27 12.55 -10.54 -0.69
CA GLY A 27 12.72 -9.52 -1.73
C GLY A 27 11.85 -8.29 -1.48
N ARG A 28 11.06 -7.88 -2.48
CA ARG A 28 10.32 -6.61 -2.47
C ARG A 28 9.01 -6.75 -1.72
N LEU A 29 8.76 -5.83 -0.77
CA LEU A 29 7.47 -5.64 -0.12
C LEU A 29 6.86 -4.34 -0.64
N ILE A 30 5.86 -4.46 -1.50
CA ILE A 30 5.26 -3.35 -2.24
C ILE A 30 3.87 -3.03 -1.68
N ASN A 31 3.64 -1.74 -1.40
CA ASN A 31 2.34 -1.17 -1.10
C ASN A 31 1.87 -0.31 -2.28
N GLY A 32 0.97 -0.86 -3.10
CA GLY A 32 0.30 -0.15 -4.17
C GLY A 32 -0.94 0.57 -3.64
N PHE A 33 -0.87 1.88 -3.47
CA PHE A 33 -1.96 2.70 -2.94
C PHE A 33 -2.65 3.50 -4.05
N SER A 34 -3.94 3.77 -3.89
CA SER A 34 -4.68 4.71 -4.74
C SER A 34 -5.41 5.72 -3.87
N ARG A 35 -5.21 7.01 -4.16
CA ARG A 35 -5.89 8.11 -3.48
C ARG A 35 -7.37 8.20 -3.85
N HIS A 36 -7.77 7.57 -4.96
CA HIS A 36 -9.13 7.59 -5.51
C HIS A 36 -9.97 6.36 -5.12
N ASP A 37 -9.41 5.38 -4.40
CA ASP A 37 -10.20 4.26 -3.91
C ASP A 37 -11.09 4.67 -2.72
N PHE A 38 -12.33 5.07 -3.04
CA PHE A 38 -13.35 5.47 -2.07
C PHE A 38 -13.97 4.27 -1.31
N MET A 39 -13.95 3.07 -1.90
CA MET A 39 -14.52 1.86 -1.26
C MET A 39 -13.66 1.42 -0.07
N LEU A 40 -12.35 1.57 -0.18
CA LEU A 40 -11.44 1.32 0.93
C LEU A 40 -11.68 2.25 2.12
N LYS A 41 -11.93 3.55 1.85
CA LYS A 41 -12.34 4.52 2.87
C LYS A 41 -13.64 4.13 3.54
N LEU A 42 -14.64 3.71 2.76
CA LEU A 42 -15.96 3.35 3.28
C LEU A 42 -15.89 2.14 4.22
N VAL A 43 -15.25 1.04 3.78
CA VAL A 43 -15.17 -0.20 4.57
C VAL A 43 -14.26 -0.04 5.78
N TYR A 44 -13.11 0.62 5.65
CA TYR A 44 -12.19 0.82 6.78
C TYR A 44 -12.76 1.80 7.82
N ARG A 45 -13.45 2.87 7.40
CA ARG A 45 -14.15 3.77 8.34
C ARG A 45 -15.32 3.07 9.03
N ALA A 46 -16.03 2.17 8.34
CA ALA A 46 -17.13 1.39 8.93
C ALA A 46 -16.65 0.34 9.94
N LYS A 47 -15.46 -0.26 9.74
CA LYS A 47 -14.98 -1.39 10.58
C LYS A 47 -13.98 -1.02 11.66
N ALA A 48 -13.13 -0.01 11.47
CA ALA A 48 -11.92 0.12 12.27
C ALA A 48 -11.84 1.39 13.14
N TRP A 49 -12.65 2.42 12.89
CA TRP A 49 -12.60 3.74 13.59
C TRP A 49 -11.18 4.21 13.96
N SER A 50 -10.18 3.85 13.14
CA SER A 50 -8.78 3.96 13.50
C SER A 50 -8.22 5.23 12.90
N ILE A 51 -7.75 6.12 13.78
CA ILE A 51 -7.26 7.47 13.48
C ILE A 51 -5.91 7.40 12.70
N ALA A 52 -5.26 6.24 12.64
CA ALA A 52 -3.91 6.06 12.11
C ALA A 52 -3.79 5.98 10.56
N GLY A 53 -4.88 6.18 9.82
CA GLY A 53 -4.85 6.17 8.35
C GLY A 53 -4.74 4.76 7.71
N VAL A 54 -5.18 4.66 6.45
CA VAL A 54 -5.24 3.40 5.69
C VAL A 54 -4.03 3.30 4.76
N ALA A 55 -3.32 2.17 4.77
CA ALA A 55 -2.14 1.96 3.94
C ALA A 55 -2.45 1.94 2.44
N GLY A 56 -3.67 1.54 2.05
CA GLY A 56 -4.12 1.60 0.66
C GLY A 56 -4.43 3.00 0.12
N GLU A 57 -4.39 4.05 0.96
CA GLU A 57 -4.68 5.45 0.55
C GLU A 57 -3.45 6.36 0.66
N ARG A 58 -2.47 6.00 1.49
CA ARG A 58 -1.29 6.82 1.76
C ARG A 58 -0.03 5.96 1.84
N PRO A 59 1.14 6.51 1.48
CA PRO A 59 2.39 5.80 1.64
C PRO A 59 2.62 5.45 3.12
N VAL A 60 3.04 4.22 3.37
CA VAL A 60 3.44 3.75 4.68
C VAL A 60 4.83 4.31 4.95
N ARG A 61 4.91 5.32 5.82
CA ARG A 61 6.18 5.94 6.24
C ARG A 61 6.34 5.77 7.74
N SER A 62 7.51 5.29 8.17
CA SER A 62 7.86 5.34 9.59
C SER A 62 8.24 6.78 10.00
N PRO A 63 7.63 7.36 11.06
CA PRO A 63 7.94 8.73 11.50
C PRO A 63 9.40 8.90 11.93
N GLU A 64 10.00 7.81 12.42
CA GLU A 64 11.37 7.73 12.95
C GLU A 64 12.48 7.80 11.88
N ARG A 65 12.13 7.76 10.59
CA ARG A 65 13.10 7.73 9.48
C ARG A 65 12.67 8.56 8.25
N ALA A 66 11.85 9.59 8.45
CA ALA A 66 11.38 10.49 7.39
C ALA A 66 12.43 11.49 6.85
N THR A 67 13.70 11.38 7.27
CA THR A 67 14.76 12.38 7.00
C THR A 67 15.51 12.17 5.68
N ARG A 68 15.16 11.17 4.86
CA ARG A 68 15.71 11.03 3.51
C ARG A 68 14.54 10.85 2.54
N GLY A 69 14.52 11.66 1.50
CA GLY A 69 13.45 11.71 0.49
C GLY A 69 13.34 10.49 -0.42
N ASP A 70 13.92 9.35 -0.01
CA ASP A 70 13.96 8.09 -0.75
C ASP A 70 13.25 7.00 0.06
N ASP A 71 12.72 6.01 -0.63
CA ASP A 71 11.90 4.90 -0.15
C ASP A 71 12.22 4.40 1.28
N ASP A 72 11.19 4.26 2.13
CA ASP A 72 11.35 3.64 3.45
C ASP A 72 11.88 2.21 3.22
N PRO A 73 13.05 1.81 3.76
CA PRO A 73 13.69 0.54 3.43
C PRO A 73 12.86 -0.70 3.80
N ILE A 74 11.74 -0.51 4.50
CA ILE A 74 10.81 -1.56 4.92
C ILE A 74 9.76 -1.86 3.84
N VAL A 75 9.25 -0.83 3.14
CA VAL A 75 8.12 -0.93 2.18
C VAL A 75 8.32 0.01 1.00
N GLU A 76 8.27 -0.55 -0.20
CA GLU A 76 8.22 0.18 -1.46
C GLU A 76 6.78 0.70 -1.68
N ASN A 77 6.59 2.01 -1.77
CA ASN A 77 5.26 2.59 -1.92
C ASN A 77 5.05 3.05 -3.35
N VAL A 78 4.08 2.46 -4.05
CA VAL A 78 3.77 2.77 -5.44
C VAL A 78 2.41 3.44 -5.52
N ASP A 79 2.37 4.66 -6.06
CA ASP A 79 1.12 5.35 -6.36
C ASP A 79 0.51 4.79 -7.65
N LEU A 80 -0.70 4.26 -7.54
CA LEU A 80 -1.49 3.72 -8.65
C LEU A 80 -2.73 4.57 -8.92
N SER A 81 -2.80 5.79 -8.38
CA SER A 81 -3.96 6.69 -8.52
C SER A 81 -4.29 7.03 -9.97
N ASP A 82 -3.30 7.03 -10.87
CA ASP A 82 -3.46 7.27 -12.31
C ASP A 82 -4.07 6.07 -13.07
N LEU A 83 -3.82 4.85 -12.59
CA LEU A 83 -4.36 3.62 -13.18
C LEU A 83 -5.66 3.18 -12.52
N VAL A 84 -5.82 3.46 -11.22
CA VAL A 84 -6.94 2.99 -10.40
C VAL A 84 -7.78 4.20 -9.99
N ALA A 85 -8.75 4.55 -10.84
CA ALA A 85 -9.75 5.58 -10.55
C ALA A 85 -10.77 5.17 -9.47
N GLY A 86 -10.83 3.89 -9.11
CA GLY A 86 -11.68 3.35 -8.03
C GLY A 86 -11.51 1.84 -7.86
N HIS A 87 -12.01 1.26 -6.76
CA HIS A 87 -11.75 -0.14 -6.39
C HIS A 87 -12.10 -1.16 -7.48
N LEU A 88 -13.20 -0.94 -8.21
CA LEU A 88 -13.66 -1.84 -9.27
C LEU A 88 -12.77 -1.81 -10.52
N ALA A 89 -11.82 -0.86 -10.61
CA ALA A 89 -10.85 -0.80 -11.69
C ALA A 89 -9.71 -1.81 -11.49
N TYR A 90 -9.41 -2.25 -10.26
CA TYR A 90 -8.28 -3.15 -9.98
C TYR A 90 -8.24 -4.40 -10.88
N PRO A 91 -9.35 -5.16 -11.08
CA PRO A 91 -9.32 -6.32 -11.97
C PRO A 91 -9.04 -5.99 -13.44
N HIS A 92 -9.46 -4.80 -13.90
CA HIS A 92 -9.34 -4.37 -15.29
C HIS A 92 -7.95 -3.82 -15.62
N VAL A 93 -7.28 -3.21 -14.64
CA VAL A 93 -5.93 -2.64 -14.81
C VAL A 93 -4.83 -3.50 -14.20
N MET A 94 -5.15 -4.69 -13.68
CA MET A 94 -4.20 -5.58 -12.99
C MET A 94 -2.94 -5.84 -13.83
N HIS A 95 -3.10 -6.11 -15.13
CA HIS A 95 -1.97 -6.31 -16.03
C HIS A 95 -1.05 -5.07 -16.08
N GLN A 96 -1.63 -3.88 -16.20
CA GLN A 96 -0.86 -2.62 -16.23
C GLN A 96 -0.15 -2.36 -14.90
N ILE A 97 -0.80 -2.72 -13.79
CA ILE A 97 -0.21 -2.63 -12.45
C ILE A 97 1.01 -3.57 -12.36
N LEU A 98 0.88 -4.85 -12.75
CA LEU A 98 1.98 -5.81 -12.67
C LEU A 98 3.18 -5.37 -13.54
N VAL A 99 2.92 -4.91 -14.77
CA VAL A 99 3.95 -4.35 -15.65
C VAL A 99 4.65 -3.15 -15.00
N ARG A 100 3.90 -2.24 -14.38
CA ARG A 100 4.47 -1.09 -13.66
C ARG A 100 5.30 -1.51 -12.45
N LEU A 101 4.92 -2.59 -11.78
CA LEU A 101 5.67 -3.16 -10.66
C LEU A 101 6.89 -3.98 -11.11
N GLY A 102 7.01 -4.27 -12.40
CA GLY A 102 8.08 -5.10 -12.96
C GLY A 102 7.97 -6.56 -12.52
N LEU A 103 6.75 -7.08 -12.42
CA LEU A 103 6.42 -8.45 -12.03
C LEU A 103 5.80 -9.25 -13.17
#